data_AF-A0A094I9M9-F1
#
_entry.id   AF-A0A094I9M9-F1
#
_cell.length_a   1.000
_cell.length_b   1.000
_cell.length_c   1.000
_cell.angle_alpha   90.00
_cell.angle_beta   90.00
_cell.angle_gamma   90.00
#
_symmetry.space_group_name_H-M   'P 1'
#
loop_
_entity.id
_entity.type
_entity.pdbx_description
1 polymer ?
#
loop_
_entity_poly.entity_id
_entity_poly.type
_entity_poly.pdbx_seq_one_letter_code
_entity_poly.pdbx_strand_id
1 'polypeptide(L)'
;MEGTPGSSAWIDEAVPTGKFCSLLASDVRDIMVKSIAINSTAFEGEEDGVPAYIGSKTEAALLSFARVWLGMQPLHEERANAEVVEVYPFNSSRKCMAVATKLPNGSYRIYVKGAPEIVLEKSSRVISKTTSQLSEEINLTKERLDVLTGAINEYTSESLRTLGFAYRDLPTWPPLGDEVGEVPFDDIFADMTFVGVLGLQDPLRPGVEEAVALCQHAGVFVRMVTGDNVRTAQAVARKCGILTESGVIMEGPDFRKLSIPEMDIILPHLQVLARSSPEDKRMLVKRLKELRETVAVTGDGSNDGPALRAADVGFSMGISGTEVARDASSIILMDDNFSSIVKAIEWGRTVNDVIKKFLHVSLHIKEWNKSPD
;
A
#
# COMPACT_ATOMS: atom_id res chain seq x y z
N MET A 1 -3.57 48.87 17.34
CA MET A 1 -4.03 48.16 16.14
C MET A 1 -2.77 47.65 15.42
N GLU A 2 -1.99 46.78 16.06
CA GLU A 2 -2.16 45.31 16.06
C GLU A 2 -2.31 44.75 14.64
N GLY A 3 -1.16 44.55 14.00
CA GLY A 3 -1.01 43.64 12.87
C GLY A 3 -0.60 42.28 13.41
N THR A 4 -1.45 41.29 13.17
CA THR A 4 -1.29 39.88 13.50
C THR A 4 -0.05 39.26 12.82
N PRO A 5 0.83 38.54 13.55
CA PRO A 5 1.82 37.65 12.94
C PRO A 5 1.17 36.28 12.73
N GLY A 6 0.85 35.96 11.48
CA GLY A 6 0.18 34.71 11.10
C GLY A 6 0.96 33.95 10.02
N SER A 7 1.40 32.74 10.40
CA SER A 7 1.64 31.55 9.58
C SER A 7 2.66 31.62 8.43
N SER A 8 3.84 31.01 8.66
CA SER A 8 4.48 29.97 7.82
C SER A 8 6.01 29.95 8.02
N ALA A 9 6.45 29.63 9.24
CA ALA A 9 7.88 29.49 9.56
C ALA A 9 8.43 28.06 9.31
N TRP A 10 7.76 27.26 8.47
CA TRP A 10 8.14 25.88 8.17
C TRP A 10 8.00 25.58 6.69
N ILE A 11 8.83 26.22 5.88
CA ILE A 11 9.29 25.63 4.62
C ILE A 11 10.80 25.86 4.59
N ASP A 12 11.53 25.13 5.42
CA ASP A 12 12.82 24.64 4.91
C ASP A 12 12.42 23.65 3.81
N GLU A 13 12.89 23.88 2.58
CA GLU A 13 12.67 23.04 1.41
C GLU A 13 12.63 21.56 1.79
N ALA A 14 11.61 20.82 1.32
CA ALA A 14 11.51 19.38 1.52
C ALA A 14 12.85 18.72 1.17
N VAL A 15 13.59 18.32 2.22
CA VAL A 15 14.94 17.83 2.07
C VAL A 15 14.87 16.42 1.48
N PRO A 16 15.64 16.10 0.43
CA PRO A 16 15.69 14.74 -0.11
C PRO A 16 15.97 13.72 1.00
N THR A 17 15.27 12.58 0.96
CA THR A 17 15.31 11.55 2.01
C THR A 17 16.74 11.20 2.45
N GLY A 18 17.66 11.02 1.51
CA GLY A 18 19.06 10.72 1.83
C GLY A 18 19.78 11.82 2.59
N LYS A 19 19.54 13.08 2.23
CA LYS A 19 20.12 14.24 2.93
C LYS A 19 19.50 14.35 4.33
N PHE A 20 18.20 14.13 4.48
CA PHE A 20 17.55 14.09 5.80
C PHE A 20 18.14 12.98 6.70
N CYS A 21 18.21 11.74 6.22
CA CYS A 21 18.74 10.62 7.00
C CYS A 21 20.22 10.79 7.38
N SER A 22 21.02 11.44 6.52
CA SER A 22 22.42 11.75 6.82
C SER A 22 22.59 12.78 7.96
N LEU A 23 21.61 13.67 8.12
CA LEU A 23 21.61 14.70 9.17
C LEU A 23 21.12 14.16 10.52
N LEU A 24 20.50 12.97 10.55
CA LEU A 24 20.03 12.37 11.80
C LEU A 24 21.21 12.03 12.72
N ALA A 25 21.03 12.38 13.99
CA ALA A 25 21.91 11.99 15.08
C ALA A 25 22.00 10.45 15.18
N SER A 26 23.15 9.95 15.63
CA SER A 26 23.43 8.51 15.65
C SER A 26 22.48 7.73 16.56
N ASP A 27 22.06 8.33 17.67
CA ASP A 27 21.09 7.78 18.62
C ASP A 27 19.69 7.67 18.00
N VAL A 28 19.21 8.71 17.31
CA VAL A 28 17.91 8.69 16.62
C VAL A 28 17.91 7.67 15.49
N ARG A 29 19.03 7.56 14.76
CA ARG A 29 19.22 6.54 13.72
C ARG A 29 19.15 5.13 14.31
N ASP A 30 19.87 4.87 15.42
CA ASP A 30 19.84 3.58 16.12
C ASP A 30 18.43 3.24 16.64
N ILE A 31 17.71 4.21 17.21
CA ILE A 31 16.31 4.04 17.64
C ILE A 31 15.43 3.65 16.45
N MET A 32 15.54 4.34 15.32
CA MET A 32 14.76 4.05 14.12
C MET A 32 15.11 2.68 13.52
N VAL A 33 16.39 2.35 13.42
CA VAL A 33 16.85 1.04 12.92
C VAL A 33 16.30 -0.08 13.80
N LYS A 34 16.45 0.01 15.12
CA LYS A 34 15.93 -1.00 16.06
C LYS A 34 14.41 -1.10 16.02
N SER A 35 13.72 0.04 15.94
CA SER A 35 12.26 0.09 15.81
C SER A 35 11.74 -0.49 14.49
N ILE A 36 12.57 -0.57 13.45
CA ILE A 36 12.22 -1.21 12.17
C ILE A 36 12.63 -2.69 12.14
N ALA A 37 13.89 -2.99 12.45
CA ALA A 37 14.50 -4.30 12.29
C ALA A 37 13.98 -5.34 13.30
N ILE A 38 13.86 -4.91 14.57
CA ILE A 38 13.44 -5.78 15.67
C ILE A 38 11.91 -5.86 15.72
N ASN A 39 11.21 -4.75 15.51
CA ASN A 39 9.73 -4.70 15.45
C ASN A 39 9.20 -5.01 14.05
N SER A 40 9.64 -6.15 13.49
CA SER A 40 9.14 -6.66 12.22
C SER A 40 9.10 -8.19 12.21
N THR A 41 8.10 -8.74 11.54
CA THR A 41 7.98 -10.18 11.29
C THR A 41 8.57 -10.60 9.95
N ALA A 42 8.97 -9.65 9.10
CA ALA A 42 9.62 -9.93 7.82
C ALA A 42 11.05 -10.48 8.02
N PHE A 43 11.56 -11.25 7.07
CA PHE A 43 12.89 -11.84 7.12
C PHE A 43 13.63 -11.68 5.79
N GLU A 44 14.95 -11.81 5.82
CA GLU A 44 15.78 -11.82 4.62
C GLU A 44 15.59 -13.14 3.88
N GLY A 45 15.34 -13.04 2.58
CA GLY A 45 15.26 -14.19 1.69
C GLY A 45 15.70 -13.81 0.29
N GLU A 46 15.34 -14.65 -0.67
CA GLU A 46 15.61 -14.42 -2.08
C GLU A 46 14.28 -14.50 -2.85
N GLU A 47 14.05 -13.53 -3.72
CA GLU A 47 12.95 -13.51 -4.68
C GLU A 47 13.59 -13.47 -6.07
N ASP A 48 13.40 -14.52 -6.88
CA ASP A 48 14.01 -14.68 -8.21
C ASP A 48 15.54 -14.53 -8.25
N GLY A 49 16.24 -14.96 -7.19
CA GLY A 49 17.70 -14.87 -7.07
C GLY A 49 18.22 -13.48 -6.70
N VAL A 50 17.33 -12.54 -6.38
CA VAL A 50 17.68 -11.21 -5.85
C VAL A 50 17.40 -11.19 -4.33
N PRO A 51 18.33 -10.68 -3.50
CA PRO A 51 18.09 -10.50 -2.08
C PRO A 51 16.87 -9.61 -1.84
N ALA A 52 15.86 -10.15 -1.17
CA ALA A 52 14.58 -9.50 -0.93
C ALA A 52 14.13 -9.71 0.52
N TYR A 53 13.20 -8.86 0.97
CA TYR A 53 12.57 -9.01 2.28
C TYR A 53 11.22 -9.70 2.12
N ILE A 54 11.07 -10.88 2.72
CA ILE A 54 9.86 -11.68 2.67
C ILE A 54 9.00 -11.33 3.88
N GLY A 55 7.78 -10.86 3.66
CA GLY A 55 6.85 -10.43 4.70
C GLY A 55 5.77 -9.50 4.17
N SER A 56 5.18 -8.65 5.01
CA SER A 56 4.26 -7.64 4.53
C SER A 56 5.01 -6.61 3.67
N LYS A 57 4.41 -6.15 2.55
CA LYS A 57 5.02 -5.15 1.65
C LYS A 57 5.44 -3.88 2.40
N THR A 58 4.66 -3.49 3.41
CA THR A 58 4.96 -2.36 4.31
C THR A 58 6.26 -2.58 5.08
N GLU A 59 6.44 -3.75 5.68
CA GLU A 59 7.65 -4.06 6.46
C GLU A 59 8.87 -4.24 5.58
N ALA A 60 8.72 -4.90 4.43
CA ALA A 60 9.78 -5.03 3.44
C ALA A 60 10.28 -3.65 2.98
N ALA A 61 9.36 -2.71 2.72
CA ALA A 61 9.70 -1.34 2.37
C ALA A 61 10.43 -0.60 3.51
N LEU A 62 10.01 -0.79 4.76
CA LEU A 62 10.70 -0.21 5.92
C LEU A 62 12.10 -0.78 6.12
N LEU A 63 12.29 -2.10 5.98
CA LEU A 63 13.59 -2.76 6.09
C LEU A 63 14.53 -2.29 4.97
N SER A 64 14.02 -2.17 3.74
CA SER A 64 14.76 -1.59 2.62
C SER A 64 15.14 -0.13 2.92
N PHE A 65 14.22 0.67 3.46
CA PHE A 65 14.50 2.04 3.88
C PHE A 65 15.61 2.10 4.94
N ALA A 66 15.54 1.25 5.97
CA ALA A 66 16.56 1.21 7.02
C ALA A 66 17.93 0.78 6.49
N ARG A 67 17.99 -0.20 5.58
CA ARG A 67 19.24 -0.64 4.94
C ARG A 67 19.87 0.42 4.06
N VAL A 68 19.08 1.05 3.19
CA VAL A 68 19.60 2.00 2.20
C VAL A 68 19.93 3.35 2.83
N TRP A 69 19.09 3.85 3.74
CA TRP A 69 19.17 5.24 4.22
C TRP A 69 19.62 5.38 5.67
N LEU A 70 19.38 4.38 6.52
CA LEU A 70 19.78 4.41 7.93
C LEU A 70 21.04 3.59 8.24
N GLY A 71 21.64 2.93 7.24
CA GLY A 71 22.89 2.18 7.42
C GLY A 71 22.75 0.92 8.28
N MET A 72 21.54 0.33 8.31
CA MET A 72 21.25 -0.92 9.01
C MET A 72 22.17 -2.05 8.51
N GLN A 73 22.71 -2.85 9.44
CA GLN A 73 23.47 -4.07 9.11
C GLN A 73 22.53 -5.17 8.57
N PRO A 74 23.05 -6.32 8.11
CA PRO A 74 22.19 -7.45 7.74
C PRO A 74 21.17 -7.75 8.86
N LEU A 75 19.91 -8.02 8.47
CA LEU A 75 18.80 -8.12 9.42
C LEU A 75 19.05 -9.17 10.51
N HIS A 76 19.70 -10.27 10.14
CA HIS A 76 20.07 -11.33 11.09
C HIS A 76 21.01 -10.82 12.18
N GLU A 77 21.97 -9.94 11.86
CA GLU A 77 22.92 -9.38 12.82
C GLU A 77 22.23 -8.39 13.77
N GLU A 78 21.40 -7.49 13.25
CA GLU A 78 20.63 -6.54 14.08
C GLU A 78 19.74 -7.27 15.09
N ARG A 79 19.11 -8.38 14.67
CA ARG A 79 18.29 -9.21 15.55
C ARG A 79 19.11 -10.04 16.53
N ALA A 80 20.26 -10.56 16.12
CA ALA A 80 21.15 -11.32 17.00
C ALA A 80 21.78 -10.42 18.08
N ASN A 81 22.00 -9.14 17.78
CA ASN A 81 22.55 -8.15 18.71
C ASN A 81 21.49 -7.61 19.70
N ALA A 82 20.22 -7.96 19.54
CA ALA A 82 19.13 -7.49 20.39
C ALA A 82 18.60 -8.60 21.31
N GLU A 83 18.60 -8.33 22.61
CA GLU A 83 17.97 -9.22 23.60
C GLU A 83 16.47 -8.92 23.68
N VAL A 84 15.68 -9.63 22.86
CA VAL A 84 14.21 -9.49 22.83
C VAL A 84 13.60 -10.19 24.03
N VAL A 85 12.79 -9.47 24.78
CA VAL A 85 12.11 -9.95 25.98
C VAL A 85 10.70 -10.43 25.65
N GLU A 86 9.94 -9.58 24.96
CA GLU A 86 8.54 -9.86 24.62
C GLU A 86 8.16 -9.20 23.29
N VAL A 87 7.37 -9.90 22.49
CA VAL A 87 6.91 -9.43 21.17
C VAL A 87 5.39 -9.36 21.18
N TYR A 88 4.86 -8.23 20.73
CA TYR A 88 3.43 -7.99 20.57
C TYR A 88 3.12 -7.83 19.08
N PRO A 89 2.67 -8.89 18.39
CA PRO A 89 2.38 -8.87 16.96
C PRO A 89 1.33 -7.81 16.57
N PHE A 90 1.22 -7.45 15.30
CA PHE A 90 0.17 -6.50 14.91
C PHE A 90 -1.23 -7.03 15.24
N ASN A 91 -2.05 -6.20 15.87
CA ASN A 91 -3.45 -6.51 16.13
C ASN A 91 -4.33 -5.36 15.62
N SER A 92 -5.30 -5.71 14.77
CA SER A 92 -6.17 -4.75 14.06
C SER A 92 -7.02 -3.88 14.99
N SER A 93 -7.37 -4.35 16.19
CA SER A 93 -8.12 -3.57 17.18
C SER A 93 -7.28 -2.44 17.76
N ARG A 94 -5.99 -2.71 18.04
CA ARG A 94 -5.03 -1.70 18.54
C ARG A 94 -4.33 -0.91 17.42
N LYS A 95 -4.31 -1.44 16.20
CA LYS A 95 -3.63 -0.90 15.01
C LYS A 95 -2.14 -0.58 15.21
N CYS A 96 -1.49 -1.30 16.13
CA CYS A 96 -0.06 -1.18 16.41
C CYS A 96 0.54 -2.53 16.80
N MET A 97 1.87 -2.58 16.77
CA MET A 97 2.70 -3.69 17.22
C MET A 97 3.88 -3.15 18.02
N ALA A 98 4.40 -3.96 18.93
CA ALA A 98 5.50 -3.56 19.80
C ALA A 98 6.50 -4.70 20.04
N VAL A 99 7.71 -4.33 20.43
CA VAL A 99 8.71 -5.25 20.94
C VAL A 99 9.43 -4.63 22.14
N ALA A 100 9.59 -5.42 23.20
CA ALA A 100 10.38 -5.06 24.35
C ALA A 100 11.78 -5.68 24.24
N THR A 101 12.81 -4.86 24.43
CA THR A 101 14.22 -5.27 24.34
C THR A 101 14.96 -4.85 25.60
N LYS A 102 15.95 -5.63 26.00
CA LYS A 102 16.84 -5.28 27.09
C LYS A 102 18.06 -4.52 26.55
N LEU A 103 18.37 -3.40 27.18
CA LEU A 103 19.51 -2.55 26.85
C LEU A 103 20.78 -3.00 27.61
N PRO A 104 21.99 -2.70 27.09
CA PRO A 104 23.25 -3.10 27.73
C PRO A 104 23.47 -2.52 29.13
N ASN A 105 22.81 -1.40 29.45
CA ASN A 105 22.83 -0.77 30.77
C ASN A 105 21.91 -1.48 31.80
N GLY A 106 21.19 -2.53 31.39
CA GLY A 106 20.25 -3.28 32.23
C GLY A 106 18.82 -2.74 32.26
N SER A 107 18.55 -1.58 31.63
CA SER A 107 17.18 -1.09 31.47
C SER A 107 16.50 -1.77 30.28
N TYR A 108 15.21 -1.52 30.10
CA TYR A 108 14.40 -2.08 29.02
C TYR A 108 13.90 -0.95 28.13
N ARG A 109 13.83 -1.20 26.82
CA ARG A 109 13.27 -0.29 25.82
C ARG A 109 12.20 -0.98 25.02
N ILE A 110 11.02 -0.38 25.01
CA ILE A 110 9.88 -0.80 24.20
C ILE A 110 9.89 0.02 22.92
N TYR A 111 9.82 -0.63 21.77
CA TYR A 111 9.63 0.00 20.48
C TYR A 111 8.21 -0.26 19.98
N VAL A 112 7.50 0.79 19.54
CA VAL A 112 6.14 0.70 19.01
C VAL A 112 6.08 1.27 17.61
N LYS A 113 5.40 0.54 16.72
CA LYS A 113 5.10 0.94 15.34
C LYS A 113 3.62 0.72 15.06
N GLY A 114 2.93 1.71 14.50
CA GLY A 114 1.51 1.58 14.20
C GLY A 114 0.90 2.81 13.54
N ALA A 115 -0.42 2.90 13.60
CA ALA A 115 -1.16 4.06 13.12
C ALA A 115 -0.67 5.34 13.84
N PRO A 116 -0.20 6.38 13.11
CA PRO A 116 0.38 7.58 13.71
C PRO A 116 -0.50 8.25 14.74
N GLU A 117 -1.80 8.32 14.50
CA GLU A 117 -2.78 8.96 15.38
C GLU A 117 -2.89 8.25 16.74
N ILE A 118 -2.85 6.91 16.75
CA ILE A 118 -2.93 6.11 17.97
C ILE A 118 -1.61 6.18 18.75
N VAL A 119 -0.49 6.12 18.05
CA VAL A 119 0.84 6.22 18.68
C VAL A 119 1.04 7.62 19.27
N LEU A 120 0.61 8.67 18.57
CA LEU A 120 0.71 10.05 19.03
C LEU A 120 -0.19 10.31 20.25
N GLU A 121 -1.40 9.75 20.29
CA GLU A 121 -2.32 9.87 21.44
C GLU A 121 -1.72 9.29 22.73
N LYS A 122 -0.92 8.23 22.63
CA LYS A 122 -0.23 7.59 23.75
C LYS A 122 1.15 8.17 24.06
N SER A 123 1.57 9.19 23.31
CA SER A 123 2.87 9.84 23.49
C SER A 123 2.76 11.07 24.37
N SER A 124 3.62 11.15 25.39
CA SER A 124 3.75 12.30 26.28
C SER A 124 4.95 13.19 25.92
N ARG A 125 5.90 12.64 25.16
CA ARG A 125 7.17 13.29 24.79
C ARG A 125 7.42 13.18 23.30
N VAL A 126 8.28 14.05 22.79
CA VAL A 126 8.75 14.03 21.38
C VAL A 126 10.23 14.36 21.32
N ILE A 127 10.94 13.81 20.34
CA ILE A 127 12.33 14.18 20.05
C ILE A 127 12.35 15.56 19.37
N SER A 128 12.87 16.59 20.06
CA SER A 128 12.90 17.98 19.58
C SER A 128 14.04 18.28 18.62
N LYS A 129 15.22 17.73 18.89
CA LYS A 129 16.43 17.94 18.08
C LYS A 129 16.90 16.60 17.52
N THR A 130 16.56 16.34 16.27
CA THR A 130 16.91 15.10 15.57
C THR A 130 18.28 15.17 14.90
N THR A 131 18.89 16.36 14.80
CA THR A 131 20.13 16.63 14.06
C THR A 131 21.31 17.08 14.94
N SER A 132 21.12 17.26 16.24
CA SER A 132 22.21 17.53 17.20
C SER A 132 22.80 16.23 17.75
N GLN A 133 24.06 16.25 18.19
CA GLN A 133 24.81 15.06 18.65
C GLN A 133 24.11 14.21 19.74
N LEU A 134 23.16 14.78 20.47
CA LEU A 134 22.28 14.10 21.42
C LEU A 134 20.84 14.55 21.15
N SER A 135 19.92 13.59 21.06
CA SER A 135 18.49 13.88 21.01
C SER A 135 18.00 14.47 22.33
N GLU A 136 17.18 15.51 22.25
CA GLU A 136 16.54 16.13 23.41
C GLU A 136 15.05 15.77 23.40
N GLU A 137 14.62 15.02 24.40
CA GLU A 137 13.22 14.69 24.62
C GLU A 137 12.53 15.85 25.35
N ILE A 138 11.49 16.39 24.74
CA ILE A 138 10.67 17.43 25.35
C ILE A 138 9.25 16.92 25.57
N ASN A 139 8.54 17.54 26.49
CA ASN A 139 7.11 17.26 26.68
C ASN A 139 6.31 17.70 25.45
N LEU A 140 5.33 16.88 25.10
CA LEU A 140 4.42 17.12 23.99
C LEU A 140 3.40 18.19 24.39
N THR A 141 3.69 19.44 24.05
CA THR A 141 2.77 20.57 24.21
C THR A 141 1.64 20.49 23.18
N LYS A 142 0.44 21.03 23.51
CA LYS A 142 -0.71 21.08 22.57
C LYS A 142 -0.35 21.65 21.20
N GLU A 143 0.41 22.74 21.16
CA GLU A 143 0.87 23.37 19.91
C GLU A 143 1.66 22.41 19.00
N ARG A 144 2.52 21.57 19.58
CA ARG A 144 3.32 20.57 18.84
C ARG A 144 2.47 19.39 18.40
N LEU A 145 1.51 18.98 19.22
CA LEU A 145 0.55 17.95 18.87
C LEU A 145 -0.28 18.38 17.65
N ASP A 146 -0.72 19.64 17.60
CA ASP A 146 -1.45 20.19 16.47
C ASP A 146 -0.58 20.21 15.20
N VAL A 147 0.68 20.62 15.30
CA VAL A 147 1.64 20.60 14.17
C VAL A 147 1.87 19.18 13.64
N LEU A 148 2.12 18.20 14.53
CA LEU A 148 2.33 16.80 14.13
C LEU A 148 1.08 16.19 13.50
N THR A 149 -0.09 16.49 14.07
CA THR A 149 -1.38 16.06 13.52
C THR A 149 -1.62 16.68 12.14
N GLY A 150 -1.23 17.95 11.94
CA GLY A 150 -1.24 18.61 10.64
C GLY A 150 -0.38 17.88 9.61
N ALA A 151 0.86 17.55 9.95
CA ALA A 151 1.77 16.81 9.07
C ALA A 151 1.27 15.39 8.72
N ILE A 152 0.69 14.67 9.70
CA ILE A 152 0.07 13.36 9.47
C ILE A 152 -1.09 13.48 8.48
N ASN A 153 -1.93 14.51 8.64
CA ASN A 153 -3.06 14.76 7.74
C ASN A 153 -2.59 15.11 6.33
N GLU A 154 -1.52 15.89 6.19
CA GLU A 154 -0.90 16.22 4.90
C GLU A 154 -0.41 14.96 4.18
N TYR A 155 0.38 14.11 4.84
CA TYR A 155 0.85 12.84 4.24
C TYR A 155 -0.31 11.92 3.87
N THR A 156 -1.36 11.88 4.69
CA THR A 156 -2.57 11.11 4.41
C THR A 156 -3.32 11.69 3.20
N SER A 157 -3.33 13.01 3.03
CA SER A 157 -3.96 13.68 1.88
C SER A 157 -3.24 13.40 0.57
N GLU A 158 -1.91 13.23 0.62
CA GLU A 158 -1.10 12.75 -0.50
C GLU A 158 -1.19 11.23 -0.73
N SER A 159 -2.06 10.55 0.02
CA SER A 159 -2.31 9.10 -0.08
C SER A 159 -1.08 8.24 0.23
N LEU A 160 -0.20 8.76 1.08
CA LEU A 160 0.89 7.99 1.66
C LEU A 160 0.33 7.08 2.76
N ARG A 161 0.84 5.85 2.83
CA ARG A 161 0.64 4.95 3.96
C ARG A 161 1.54 5.41 5.10
N THR A 162 0.96 6.04 6.10
CA THR A 162 1.68 6.62 7.23
C THR A 162 1.85 5.61 8.37
N LEU A 163 3.03 5.63 9.00
CA LEU A 163 3.34 4.84 10.19
C LEU A 163 4.04 5.70 11.23
N GLY A 164 3.51 5.69 12.45
CA GLY A 164 4.11 6.35 13.61
C GLY A 164 5.06 5.42 14.34
N PHE A 165 6.17 5.99 14.80
CA PHE A 165 7.18 5.32 15.61
C PHE A 165 7.31 6.00 16.96
N ALA A 166 7.31 5.20 18.02
CA ALA A 166 7.57 5.67 19.36
C ALA A 166 8.40 4.64 20.14
N TYR A 167 9.03 5.08 21.22
CA TYR A 167 9.68 4.20 22.17
C TYR A 167 9.43 4.63 23.62
N ARG A 168 9.70 3.75 24.56
CA ARG A 168 9.67 4.04 25.99
C ARG A 168 10.72 3.24 26.72
N ASP A 169 11.42 3.90 27.63
CA ASP A 169 12.40 3.28 28.51
C ASP A 169 11.80 2.93 29.86
N LEU A 170 12.09 1.74 30.34
CA LEU A 170 11.65 1.23 31.64
C LEU A 170 12.87 0.75 32.43
N PRO A 171 12.96 1.06 33.74
CA PRO A 171 14.08 0.61 34.57
C PRO A 171 14.03 -0.91 34.83
N THR A 172 12.83 -1.50 34.83
CA THR A 172 12.58 -2.91 35.14
C THR A 172 11.53 -3.49 34.21
N TRP A 173 11.59 -4.81 34.03
CA TRP A 173 10.58 -5.60 33.31
C TRP A 173 10.19 -6.80 34.16
N PRO A 174 8.89 -7.12 34.30
CA PRO A 174 7.70 -6.34 33.91
C PRO A 174 7.58 -4.98 34.63
N PRO A 175 6.92 -3.97 34.04
CA PRO A 175 6.78 -2.65 34.65
C PRO A 175 5.99 -2.64 35.97
N LEU A 176 5.03 -3.56 36.15
CA LEU A 176 4.18 -3.66 37.34
C LEU A 176 4.60 -4.78 38.31
N GLY A 177 5.68 -5.51 38.02
CA GLY A 177 6.24 -6.52 38.93
C GLY A 177 5.46 -7.84 39.04
N ASP A 178 4.38 -8.03 38.27
CA ASP A 178 3.67 -9.32 38.23
C ASP A 178 4.46 -10.33 37.38
N GLU A 179 5.11 -11.30 38.02
CA GLU A 179 5.92 -12.35 37.38
C GLU A 179 5.08 -13.44 36.67
N VAL A 180 3.75 -13.35 36.71
CA VAL A 180 2.85 -14.43 36.26
C VAL A 180 2.01 -13.98 35.06
N GLY A 181 2.52 -14.23 33.85
CA GLY A 181 1.77 -14.09 32.59
C GLY A 181 2.42 -13.17 31.56
N GLU A 182 1.77 -13.05 30.40
CA GLU A 182 2.11 -12.02 29.39
C GLU A 182 1.81 -10.63 29.96
N VAL A 183 2.73 -9.67 29.76
CA VAL A 183 2.52 -8.31 30.26
C VAL A 183 1.41 -7.66 29.43
N PRO A 184 0.35 -7.10 30.05
CA PRO A 184 -0.72 -6.46 29.31
C PRO A 184 -0.20 -5.30 28.45
N PHE A 185 -0.64 -5.26 27.20
CA PHE A 185 -0.18 -4.25 26.24
C PHE A 185 -0.48 -2.80 26.70
N ASP A 186 -1.59 -2.60 27.40
CA ASP A 186 -1.99 -1.26 27.86
C ASP A 186 -1.05 -0.72 28.95
N ASP A 187 -0.38 -1.59 29.70
CA ASP A 187 0.57 -1.19 30.75
C ASP A 187 1.88 -0.66 30.15
N ILE A 188 2.24 -1.14 28.96
CA ILE A 188 3.44 -0.72 28.22
C ILE A 188 3.14 0.43 27.25
N PHE A 189 1.90 0.54 26.74
CA PHE A 189 1.51 1.50 25.71
C PHE A 189 0.92 2.79 26.28
N ALA A 190 1.70 3.45 27.13
CA ALA A 190 1.41 4.75 27.72
C ALA A 190 2.71 5.53 27.93
N ASP A 191 2.63 6.86 28.05
CA ASP A 191 3.79 7.73 28.34
C ASP A 191 4.96 7.51 27.37
N MET A 192 4.64 7.40 26.08
CA MET A 192 5.61 7.11 25.03
C MET A 192 6.36 8.36 24.58
N THR A 193 7.59 8.17 24.07
CA THR A 193 8.36 9.18 23.35
C THR A 193 8.17 9.01 21.86
N PHE A 194 7.48 9.97 21.24
CA PHE A 194 7.23 10.01 19.79
C PHE A 194 8.52 10.33 19.02
N VAL A 195 8.89 9.46 18.08
CA VAL A 195 10.08 9.62 17.26
C VAL A 195 9.75 10.35 15.97
N GLY A 196 8.70 9.93 15.28
CA GLY A 196 8.30 10.51 14.01
C GLY A 196 7.31 9.66 13.22
N VAL A 197 6.99 10.16 12.03
CA VAL A 197 6.08 9.52 11.07
C VAL A 197 6.85 9.23 9.80
N LEU A 198 6.68 8.03 9.25
CA LEU A 198 7.17 7.68 7.93
C LEU A 198 5.98 7.51 6.99
N GLY A 199 6.00 8.25 5.87
CA GLY A 199 5.06 8.08 4.77
C GLY A 199 5.62 7.13 3.73
N LEU A 200 4.95 6.00 3.51
CA LEU A 200 5.26 5.04 2.44
C LEU A 200 4.36 5.34 1.24
N GLN A 201 4.97 5.50 0.07
CA GLN A 201 4.22 5.59 -1.17
C GLN A 201 4.24 4.22 -1.85
N ASP A 202 3.07 3.77 -2.31
CA ASP A 202 2.99 2.67 -3.28
C ASP A 202 3.11 3.30 -4.69
N PRO A 203 4.30 3.28 -5.33
CA PRO A 203 4.48 3.96 -6.60
C PRO A 203 3.71 3.27 -7.72
N LEU A 204 3.23 4.06 -8.68
CA LEU A 204 2.71 3.51 -9.92
C LEU A 204 3.84 2.84 -10.71
N ARG A 205 3.54 1.70 -11.33
CA ARG A 205 4.48 1.07 -12.25
C ARG A 205 4.70 2.01 -13.45
N PRO A 206 5.95 2.11 -13.96
CA PRO A 206 6.23 2.89 -15.17
C PRO A 206 5.32 2.46 -16.33
N GLY A 207 4.81 3.43 -17.09
CA GLY A 207 3.97 3.18 -18.28
C GLY A 207 2.49 2.90 -18.01
N VAL A 208 2.05 2.75 -16.74
CA VAL A 208 0.62 2.54 -16.42
C VAL A 208 -0.24 3.72 -16.86
N GLU A 209 0.19 4.95 -16.58
CA GLU A 209 -0.56 6.17 -16.93
C GLU A 209 -0.81 6.25 -18.46
N GLU A 210 0.23 6.04 -19.25
CA GLU A 210 0.14 6.02 -20.71
C GLU A 210 -0.74 4.88 -21.22
N ALA A 211 -0.59 3.68 -20.65
CA ALA A 211 -1.36 2.52 -21.06
C ALA A 211 -2.86 2.65 -20.72
N VAL A 212 -3.21 3.26 -19.57
CA VAL A 212 -4.60 3.60 -19.23
C VAL A 212 -5.17 4.58 -20.25
N ALA A 213 -4.41 5.64 -20.59
CA ALA A 213 -4.85 6.61 -21.59
C ALA A 213 -5.05 5.97 -22.97
N LEU A 214 -4.16 5.07 -23.41
CA LEU A 214 -4.30 4.33 -24.66
C LEU A 214 -5.55 3.42 -24.67
N CYS A 215 -5.81 2.71 -23.57
CA CYS A 215 -7.02 1.90 -23.41
C CYS A 215 -8.29 2.77 -23.54
N GLN A 216 -8.32 3.91 -22.85
CA GLN A 216 -9.46 4.84 -22.91
C GLN A 216 -9.67 5.41 -24.32
N HIS A 217 -8.59 5.85 -24.99
CA HIS A 217 -8.65 6.31 -26.39
C HIS A 217 -9.14 5.21 -27.34
N ALA A 218 -8.82 3.95 -27.05
CA ALA A 218 -9.29 2.80 -27.82
C ALA A 218 -10.76 2.42 -27.55
N GLY A 219 -11.46 3.16 -26.68
CA GLY A 219 -12.86 2.92 -26.30
C GLY A 219 -13.04 1.88 -25.19
N VAL A 220 -11.98 1.54 -24.46
CA VAL A 220 -12.05 0.62 -23.32
C VAL A 220 -12.33 1.41 -22.04
N PHE A 221 -13.41 1.06 -21.34
CA PHE A 221 -13.72 1.68 -20.06
C PHE A 221 -12.92 1.02 -18.92
N VAL A 222 -11.88 1.71 -18.46
CA VAL A 222 -10.98 1.23 -17.39
C VAL A 222 -11.59 1.51 -16.02
N ARG A 223 -11.59 0.52 -15.13
CA ARG A 223 -12.10 0.62 -13.74
C ARG A 223 -11.04 0.16 -12.75
N MET A 224 -10.92 0.85 -11.62
CA MET A 224 -10.09 0.44 -10.49
C MET A 224 -10.95 -0.29 -9.45
N VAL A 225 -10.51 -1.48 -9.03
CA VAL A 225 -11.19 -2.27 -7.99
C VAL A 225 -10.16 -2.72 -6.95
N THR A 226 -10.16 -2.07 -5.79
CA THR A 226 -9.15 -2.27 -4.74
C THR A 226 -9.74 -2.49 -3.36
N GLY A 227 -9.00 -3.22 -2.52
CA GLY A 227 -9.26 -3.34 -1.08
C GLY A 227 -8.81 -2.11 -0.28
N ASP A 228 -8.09 -1.18 -0.90
CA ASP A 228 -7.61 0.03 -0.24
C ASP A 228 -8.74 0.98 0.15
N ASN A 229 -8.41 1.93 1.02
CA ASN A 229 -9.34 2.96 1.45
C ASN A 229 -9.69 3.92 0.29
N VAL A 230 -10.89 4.53 0.34
CA VAL A 230 -11.42 5.40 -0.72
C VAL A 230 -10.45 6.52 -1.08
N ARG A 231 -9.86 7.18 -0.09
CA ARG A 231 -8.96 8.32 -0.30
C ARG A 231 -7.73 7.92 -1.13
N THR A 232 -7.09 6.82 -0.77
CA THR A 232 -5.93 6.27 -1.48
C THR A 232 -6.32 5.84 -2.89
N ALA A 233 -7.40 5.07 -3.02
CA ALA A 233 -7.90 4.62 -4.32
C ALA A 233 -8.22 5.82 -5.24
N GLN A 234 -8.85 6.87 -4.69
CA GLN A 234 -9.18 8.08 -5.42
C GLN A 234 -7.93 8.82 -5.91
N ALA A 235 -6.92 9.01 -5.07
CA ALA A 235 -5.68 9.69 -5.48
C ALA A 235 -4.92 8.89 -6.55
N VAL A 236 -4.78 7.58 -6.37
CA VAL A 236 -4.13 6.69 -7.33
C VAL A 236 -4.91 6.67 -8.65
N ALA A 237 -6.25 6.61 -8.60
CA ALA A 237 -7.09 6.62 -9.80
C ALA A 237 -7.03 7.95 -10.55
N ARG A 238 -6.95 9.08 -9.86
CA ARG A 238 -6.74 10.40 -10.49
C ARG A 238 -5.38 10.48 -11.17
N LYS A 239 -4.33 10.04 -10.48
CA LYS A 239 -2.96 10.04 -11.01
C LYS A 239 -2.83 9.17 -12.26
N CYS A 240 -3.48 8.00 -12.26
CA CYS A 240 -3.56 7.11 -13.43
C CYS A 240 -4.45 7.62 -14.58
N GLY A 241 -5.24 8.67 -14.37
CA GLY A 241 -6.27 9.09 -15.34
C GLY A 241 -7.49 8.16 -15.42
N ILE A 242 -7.70 7.26 -14.44
CA ILE A 242 -8.88 6.39 -14.37
C ILE A 242 -10.10 7.17 -13.88
N LEU A 243 -9.92 8.03 -12.87
CA LEU A 243 -11.00 8.81 -12.30
C LEU A 243 -11.15 10.16 -13.02
N THR A 244 -12.28 10.36 -13.69
CA THR A 244 -12.68 11.62 -14.33
C THR A 244 -13.57 12.45 -13.41
N GLU A 245 -13.79 13.73 -13.72
CA GLU A 245 -14.67 14.60 -12.92
C GLU A 245 -16.12 14.10 -12.83
N SER A 246 -16.59 13.42 -13.88
CA SER A 246 -17.91 12.78 -13.95
C SER A 246 -17.94 11.35 -13.37
N GLY A 247 -16.81 10.85 -12.88
CA GLY A 247 -16.64 9.49 -12.40
C GLY A 247 -17.29 9.22 -11.05
N VAL A 248 -17.93 8.05 -10.92
CA VAL A 248 -18.47 7.59 -9.64
C VAL A 248 -17.42 6.77 -8.89
N ILE A 249 -17.24 7.09 -7.61
CA ILE A 249 -16.45 6.31 -6.64
C ILE A 249 -17.42 5.72 -5.62
N MET A 250 -17.21 4.44 -5.26
CA MET A 250 -18.04 3.75 -4.29
C MET A 250 -17.21 2.83 -3.39
N GLU A 251 -17.70 2.58 -2.18
CA GLU A 251 -17.13 1.58 -1.27
C GLU A 251 -17.84 0.22 -1.44
N GLY A 252 -17.09 -0.88 -1.31
CA GLY A 252 -17.60 -2.25 -1.35
C GLY A 252 -18.84 -2.49 -0.47
N PRO A 253 -18.85 -2.08 0.82
CA PRO A 253 -20.02 -2.22 1.68
C PRO A 253 -21.29 -1.52 1.17
N ASP A 254 -21.16 -0.40 0.46
CA ASP A 254 -22.32 0.29 -0.12
C ASP A 254 -22.75 -0.34 -1.43
N PHE A 255 -21.78 -0.80 -2.24
CA PHE A 255 -22.05 -1.56 -3.46
C PHE A 255 -22.89 -2.82 -3.18
N ARG A 256 -22.62 -3.54 -2.08
CA ARG A 256 -23.39 -4.73 -1.68
C ARG A 256 -24.86 -4.45 -1.33
N LYS A 257 -25.18 -3.23 -0.89
CA LYS A 257 -26.53 -2.84 -0.48
C LYS A 257 -27.42 -2.51 -1.69
N LEU A 258 -26.81 -2.23 -2.83
CA LEU A 258 -27.55 -1.87 -4.04
C LEU A 258 -28.41 -3.02 -4.52
N SER A 259 -29.62 -2.70 -4.98
CA SER A 259 -30.44 -3.62 -5.74
C SER A 259 -29.92 -3.74 -7.17
N ILE A 260 -30.33 -4.81 -7.88
CA ILE A 260 -29.96 -5.05 -9.28
C ILE A 260 -30.21 -3.83 -10.18
N PRO A 261 -31.41 -3.21 -10.15
CA PRO A 261 -31.70 -2.07 -11.03
C PRO A 261 -30.86 -0.84 -10.70
N GLU A 262 -30.53 -0.61 -9.42
CA GLU A 262 -29.66 0.49 -9.00
C GLU A 262 -28.21 0.26 -9.45
N MET A 263 -27.73 -0.99 -9.36
CA MET A 263 -26.41 -1.36 -9.90
C MET A 263 -26.35 -1.06 -11.39
N ASP A 264 -27.36 -1.45 -12.18
CA ASP A 264 -27.36 -1.27 -13.63
C ASP A 264 -27.28 0.21 -14.05
N ILE A 265 -27.81 1.13 -13.23
CA ILE A 265 -27.72 2.59 -13.47
C ILE A 265 -26.32 3.12 -13.15
N ILE A 266 -25.67 2.58 -12.10
CA ILE A 266 -24.40 3.11 -11.57
C ILE A 266 -23.20 2.53 -12.31
N LEU A 267 -23.25 1.24 -12.70
CA LEU A 267 -22.14 0.52 -13.33
C LEU A 267 -21.50 1.19 -14.56
N PRO A 268 -22.28 1.84 -15.46
CA PRO A 268 -21.69 2.57 -16.59
C PRO A 268 -20.79 3.74 -16.17
N HIS A 269 -21.02 4.33 -15.00
CA HIS A 269 -20.29 5.51 -14.50
C HIS A 269 -19.31 5.17 -13.37
N LEU A 270 -19.39 3.97 -12.81
CA LEU A 270 -18.52 3.49 -11.73
C LEU A 270 -17.09 3.30 -12.26
N GLN A 271 -16.18 4.14 -11.79
CA GLN A 271 -14.76 4.09 -12.16
C GLN A 271 -13.88 3.51 -11.05
N VAL A 272 -14.25 3.72 -9.78
CA VAL A 272 -13.47 3.24 -8.63
C VAL A 272 -14.38 2.53 -7.64
N LEU A 273 -14.05 1.28 -7.33
CA LEU A 273 -14.63 0.52 -6.22
C LEU A 273 -13.54 0.25 -5.17
N ALA A 274 -13.63 0.94 -4.04
CA ALA A 274 -12.67 0.86 -2.93
C ALA A 274 -13.19 -0.06 -1.82
N ARG A 275 -12.30 -0.49 -0.90
CA ARG A 275 -12.61 -1.45 0.18
C ARG A 275 -13.37 -2.69 -0.30
N SER A 276 -13.10 -3.15 -1.52
CA SER A 276 -13.78 -4.30 -2.13
C SER A 276 -13.28 -5.61 -1.52
N SER A 277 -14.17 -6.55 -1.19
CA SER A 277 -13.80 -7.94 -0.93
C SER A 277 -13.68 -8.75 -2.23
N PRO A 278 -13.08 -9.95 -2.21
CA PRO A 278 -13.05 -10.86 -3.36
C PRO A 278 -14.43 -11.09 -4.00
N GLU A 279 -15.47 -11.19 -3.17
CA GLU A 279 -16.85 -11.38 -3.62
C GLU A 279 -17.39 -10.16 -4.36
N ASP A 280 -17.05 -8.95 -3.92
CA ASP A 280 -17.47 -7.70 -4.58
C ASP A 280 -16.88 -7.61 -5.98
N LYS A 281 -15.60 -7.97 -6.13
CA LYS A 281 -14.93 -8.01 -7.44
C LYS A 281 -15.64 -8.97 -8.37
N ARG A 282 -15.96 -10.17 -7.89
CA ARG A 282 -16.70 -11.17 -8.65
C ARG A 282 -18.11 -10.69 -9.02
N MET A 283 -18.82 -10.06 -8.09
CA MET A 283 -20.16 -9.53 -8.29
C MET A 283 -20.16 -8.47 -9.40
N LEU A 284 -19.23 -7.52 -9.33
CA LEU A 284 -19.04 -6.48 -10.34
C LEU A 284 -18.83 -7.08 -11.74
N VAL A 285 -17.89 -8.02 -11.87
CA VAL A 285 -17.58 -8.68 -13.14
C VAL A 285 -18.79 -9.42 -13.70
N LYS A 286 -19.50 -10.18 -12.85
CA LYS A 286 -20.69 -10.92 -13.26
C LYS A 286 -21.79 -9.99 -13.78
N ARG A 287 -22.03 -8.87 -13.10
CA ARG A 287 -23.05 -7.89 -13.53
C ARG A 287 -22.72 -7.21 -14.84
N LEU A 288 -21.48 -6.77 -15.02
CA LEU A 288 -21.05 -6.19 -16.29
C LEU A 288 -21.25 -7.17 -17.46
N LYS A 289 -20.98 -8.47 -17.25
CA LYS A 289 -21.27 -9.52 -18.23
C LYS A 289 -22.76 -9.71 -18.50
N GLU A 290 -23.60 -9.64 -17.47
CA GLU A 290 -25.06 -9.70 -17.62
C GLU A 290 -25.61 -8.50 -18.42
N LEU A 291 -24.95 -7.34 -18.33
CA LEU A 291 -25.20 -6.16 -19.16
C LEU A 291 -24.65 -6.28 -20.60
N ARG A 292 -24.14 -7.47 -20.98
CA ARG A 292 -23.55 -7.79 -22.29
C ARG A 292 -22.26 -7.04 -22.63
N GLU A 293 -21.57 -6.54 -21.61
CA GLU A 293 -20.20 -6.03 -21.78
C GLU A 293 -19.19 -7.19 -21.83
N THR A 294 -18.10 -7.00 -22.58
CA THR A 294 -16.95 -7.92 -22.54
C THR A 294 -15.98 -7.44 -21.47
N VAL A 295 -15.73 -8.28 -20.47
CA VAL A 295 -14.98 -7.89 -19.26
C VAL A 295 -13.64 -8.60 -19.21
N ALA A 296 -12.58 -7.79 -19.20
CA ALA A 296 -11.23 -8.24 -18.84
C ALA A 296 -10.91 -7.84 -17.40
N VAL A 297 -10.28 -8.74 -16.64
CA VAL A 297 -9.85 -8.49 -15.26
C VAL A 297 -8.35 -8.68 -15.16
N THR A 298 -7.67 -7.77 -14.47
CA THR A 298 -6.24 -7.85 -14.16
C THR A 298 -6.07 -8.00 -12.65
N GLY A 299 -5.29 -8.98 -12.20
CA GLY A 299 -5.04 -9.19 -10.77
C GLY A 299 -3.76 -9.97 -10.48
N ASP A 300 -3.13 -9.67 -9.36
CA ASP A 300 -1.91 -10.32 -8.88
C ASP A 300 -2.15 -11.13 -7.59
N GLY A 301 -3.19 -10.78 -6.82
CA GLY A 301 -3.50 -11.43 -5.54
C GLY A 301 -4.36 -12.69 -5.66
N SER A 302 -4.25 -13.57 -4.66
CA SER A 302 -5.17 -14.70 -4.49
C SER A 302 -6.63 -14.26 -4.34
N ASN A 303 -6.83 -13.04 -3.81
CA ASN A 303 -8.11 -12.35 -3.70
C ASN A 303 -8.78 -12.06 -5.05
N ASP A 304 -8.02 -11.99 -6.14
CA ASP A 304 -8.54 -11.71 -7.48
C ASP A 304 -8.96 -12.98 -8.23
N GLY A 305 -8.55 -14.15 -7.74
CA GLY A 305 -8.81 -15.45 -8.38
C GLY A 305 -10.29 -15.68 -8.76
N PRO A 306 -11.28 -15.40 -7.88
CA PRO A 306 -12.69 -15.54 -8.23
C PRO A 306 -13.15 -14.59 -9.34
N ALA A 307 -12.62 -13.36 -9.39
CA ALA A 307 -12.96 -12.37 -10.40
C ALA A 307 -12.28 -12.69 -11.74
N LEU A 308 -11.01 -13.11 -11.71
CA LEU A 308 -10.25 -13.56 -12.89
C LEU A 308 -10.94 -14.72 -13.60
N ARG A 309 -11.43 -15.72 -12.85
CA ARG A 309 -12.19 -16.85 -13.42
C ARG A 309 -13.57 -16.47 -13.97
N ALA A 310 -14.20 -15.44 -13.41
CA ALA A 310 -15.53 -15.00 -13.84
C ALA A 310 -15.48 -14.11 -15.09
N ALA A 311 -14.35 -13.45 -15.33
CA ALA A 311 -14.12 -12.57 -16.47
C ALA A 311 -14.20 -13.32 -17.81
N ASP A 312 -14.36 -12.59 -18.90
CA ASP A 312 -14.22 -13.17 -20.25
C ASP A 312 -12.74 -13.42 -20.58
N VAL A 313 -11.86 -12.55 -20.09
CA VAL A 313 -10.40 -12.72 -20.15
C VAL A 313 -9.78 -12.30 -18.82
N GLY A 314 -9.11 -13.23 -18.15
CA GLY A 314 -8.32 -12.95 -16.94
C GLY A 314 -6.85 -12.73 -17.28
N PHE A 315 -6.27 -11.63 -16.80
CA PHE A 315 -4.84 -11.33 -16.87
C PHE A 315 -4.21 -11.45 -15.48
N SER A 316 -3.14 -12.24 -15.36
CA SER A 316 -2.33 -12.29 -14.15
C SER A 316 -0.91 -11.80 -14.38
N MET A 317 -0.27 -11.36 -13.30
CA MET A 317 1.14 -10.97 -13.28
C MET A 317 2.02 -12.23 -13.17
N GLY A 318 3.05 -12.33 -14.00
CA GLY A 318 3.95 -13.47 -14.07
C GLY A 318 5.02 -13.47 -12.98
N ILE A 319 5.42 -12.31 -12.46
CA ILE A 319 6.40 -12.17 -11.38
C ILE A 319 5.64 -11.96 -10.07
N SER A 320 4.89 -10.86 -9.95
CA SER A 320 4.19 -10.46 -8.72
C SER A 320 2.94 -11.29 -8.43
N GLY A 321 2.43 -12.05 -9.40
CA GLY A 321 1.17 -12.77 -9.26
C GLY A 321 1.31 -14.07 -8.49
N THR A 322 0.40 -14.30 -7.54
CA THR A 322 0.30 -15.57 -6.81
C THR A 322 -0.02 -16.75 -7.73
N GLU A 323 0.39 -17.96 -7.37
CA GLU A 323 0.08 -19.19 -8.13
C GLU A 323 -1.44 -19.35 -8.37
N VAL A 324 -2.25 -19.02 -7.35
CA VAL A 324 -3.72 -19.00 -7.45
C VAL A 324 -4.23 -18.02 -8.52
N ALA A 325 -3.60 -16.85 -8.65
CA ALA A 325 -3.97 -15.87 -9.68
C ALA A 325 -3.56 -16.33 -11.08
N ARG A 326 -2.38 -16.97 -11.21
CA ARG A 326 -1.89 -17.52 -12.49
C ARG A 326 -2.81 -18.63 -13.00
N ASP A 327 -3.16 -19.59 -12.14
CA ASP A 327 -4.09 -20.69 -12.45
C ASP A 327 -5.51 -20.20 -12.77
N ALA A 328 -5.94 -19.09 -12.18
CA ALA A 328 -7.24 -18.49 -12.43
C ALA A 328 -7.30 -17.67 -13.73
N SER A 329 -6.16 -17.32 -14.31
CA SER A 329 -6.05 -16.40 -15.45
C SER A 329 -6.02 -17.10 -16.80
N SER A 330 -6.42 -16.39 -17.85
CA SER A 330 -6.37 -16.85 -19.24
C SER A 330 -5.05 -16.47 -19.91
N ILE A 331 -4.46 -15.33 -19.50
CA ILE A 331 -3.21 -14.78 -20.04
C ILE A 331 -2.32 -14.38 -18.86
N ILE A 332 -1.06 -14.81 -18.90
CA ILE A 332 -0.04 -14.47 -17.89
C ILE A 332 0.93 -13.47 -18.51
N LEU A 333 1.11 -12.31 -17.87
CA LEU A 333 2.04 -11.27 -18.28
C LEU A 333 3.41 -11.52 -17.64
N MET A 334 4.33 -12.11 -18.41
CA MET A 334 5.66 -12.50 -17.91
C MET A 334 6.53 -11.33 -17.43
N ASP A 335 6.25 -10.11 -17.90
CA ASP A 335 7.03 -8.89 -17.61
C ASP A 335 6.36 -7.97 -16.59
N ASP A 336 5.20 -8.36 -16.03
CA ASP A 336 4.37 -7.56 -15.12
C ASP A 336 4.03 -6.15 -15.64
N ASN A 337 4.09 -5.95 -16.95
CA ASN A 337 3.90 -4.64 -17.55
C ASN A 337 2.45 -4.46 -18.04
N PHE A 338 1.79 -3.43 -17.53
CA PHE A 338 0.42 -3.10 -17.93
C PHE A 338 0.32 -2.72 -19.43
N SER A 339 1.39 -2.20 -20.03
CA SER A 339 1.44 -1.90 -21.48
C SER A 339 1.25 -3.16 -22.34
N SER A 340 1.54 -4.35 -21.82
CA SER A 340 1.33 -5.62 -22.53
C SER A 340 -0.16 -5.92 -22.76
N ILE A 341 -1.05 -5.39 -21.91
CA ILE A 341 -2.51 -5.50 -22.10
C ILE A 341 -2.96 -4.69 -23.31
N VAL A 342 -2.41 -3.49 -23.50
CA VAL A 342 -2.71 -2.65 -24.67
C VAL A 342 -2.34 -3.40 -25.96
N LYS A 343 -1.15 -4.02 -25.97
CA LYS A 343 -0.70 -4.86 -27.10
C LYS A 343 -1.62 -6.06 -27.31
N ALA A 344 -2.07 -6.72 -26.24
CA ALA A 344 -2.99 -7.84 -26.34
C ALA A 344 -4.34 -7.43 -27.00
N ILE A 345 -4.85 -6.25 -26.66
CA ILE A 345 -6.06 -5.69 -27.27
C ILE A 345 -5.82 -5.39 -28.76
N GLU A 346 -4.68 -4.79 -29.10
CA GLU A 346 -4.28 -4.50 -30.49
C GLU A 346 -4.20 -5.79 -31.34
N TRP A 347 -3.52 -6.82 -30.83
CA TRP A 347 -3.45 -8.13 -31.47
C TRP A 347 -4.81 -8.78 -31.61
N GLY A 348 -5.64 -8.74 -30.56
CA GLY A 348 -7.00 -9.29 -30.59
C GLY A 348 -7.87 -8.65 -31.68
N ARG A 349 -7.81 -7.31 -31.83
CA ARG A 349 -8.53 -6.58 -32.88
C ARG A 349 -7.99 -6.93 -34.27
N THR A 350 -6.67 -6.97 -34.42
CA THR A 350 -6.00 -7.30 -35.69
C THR A 350 -6.39 -8.70 -36.18
N VAL A 351 -6.34 -9.70 -35.30
CA VAL A 351 -6.71 -11.08 -35.63
C VAL A 351 -8.18 -11.17 -36.02
N ASN A 352 -9.07 -10.50 -35.29
CA ASN A 352 -10.51 -10.47 -35.62
C ASN A 352 -10.75 -9.90 -37.03
N ASP A 353 -10.07 -8.80 -37.39
CA ASP A 353 -10.20 -8.19 -38.71
C ASP A 353 -9.65 -9.08 -39.83
N VAL A 354 -8.52 -9.76 -39.58
CA VAL A 354 -7.96 -10.74 -40.52
C VAL A 354 -8.92 -11.91 -40.72
N ILE A 355 -9.51 -12.46 -39.66
CA ILE A 355 -10.50 -13.54 -39.75
C ILE A 355 -11.74 -13.09 -40.54
N LYS A 356 -12.27 -11.89 -40.26
CA LYS A 356 -13.42 -11.34 -41.01
C LYS A 356 -13.11 -11.21 -42.49
N LYS A 357 -11.94 -10.67 -42.85
CA LYS A 357 -11.49 -10.54 -44.24
C LYS A 357 -11.34 -11.90 -44.91
N PHE A 358 -10.73 -12.87 -44.22
CA PHE A 358 -10.57 -14.23 -44.71
C PHE A 358 -11.91 -14.94 -44.95
N LEU A 359 -12.85 -14.83 -44.00
CA LEU A 359 -14.19 -15.40 -44.13
C LEU A 359 -14.96 -14.75 -45.28
N HIS A 360 -14.86 -13.43 -45.44
CA HIS A 360 -15.49 -12.70 -46.53
C HIS A 360 -15.00 -13.20 -47.89
N VAL A 361 -13.68 -13.29 -48.09
CA VAL A 361 -13.09 -13.81 -49.34
C VAL A 361 -13.48 -15.26 -49.56
N SER A 362 -13.42 -16.11 -48.53
CA SER A 362 -13.73 -17.54 -48.64
C SER A 362 -15.20 -17.80 -49.00
N LEU A 363 -16.13 -17.02 -48.41
CA LEU A 363 -17.55 -17.10 -48.73
C LEU A 363 -17.82 -16.62 -50.15
N HIS A 364 -17.19 -15.53 -50.57
CA HIS A 364 -17.38 -14.98 -51.92
C HIS A 364 -16.86 -15.92 -53.01
N ILE A 365 -15.70 -16.55 -52.81
CA ILE A 365 -15.19 -17.59 -53.73
C ILE A 365 -16.15 -18.79 -53.81
N LYS A 366 -16.74 -19.21 -52.69
CA LYS A 366 -17.74 -20.29 -52.68
C LYS A 366 -19.02 -19.94 -53.43
N GLU A 367 -19.47 -18.69 -53.36
CA GLU A 367 -20.63 -18.23 -54.13
C GLU A 367 -20.30 -18.12 -55.62
N TRP A 368 -19.12 -17.59 -55.97
CA TRP A 368 -18.66 -17.50 -57.35
C TRP A 368 -18.56 -18.87 -58.03
N ASN A 369 -18.06 -19.88 -57.32
CA ASN A 369 -18.01 -21.27 -57.81
C ASN A 369 -19.38 -21.98 -57.89
N LYS A 370 -20.47 -21.35 -57.41
CA LYS A 370 -21.84 -21.86 -57.51
C LYS A 370 -22.67 -21.19 -58.59
N SER A 371 -22.18 -20.12 -59.21
CA SER A 371 -22.82 -19.50 -60.37
C SER A 371 -22.64 -20.40 -61.59
N PRO A 372 -23.72 -20.85 -62.25
CA PRO A 372 -23.61 -21.57 -63.52
C PRO A 372 -23.14 -20.60 -64.61
N ASP A 373 -22.25 -21.07 -65.49
CA ASP A 373 -21.76 -20.35 -66.69
C ASP A 373 -22.90 -19.82 -67.57
#